data_AF-A0AAD9EUW2-F1
#
_entry.id   AF-A0AAD9EUW2-F1
#
_cell.length_a   1.000
_cell.length_b   1.000
_cell.length_c   1.000
_cell.angle_alpha   90.00
_cell.angle_beta   90.00
_cell.angle_gamma   90.00
#
_symmetry.space_group_name_H-M   'P 1'
#
loop_
_entity.id
_entity.type
_entity.pdbx_description
1 polymer ?
#
loop_
_entity_poly.entity_id
_entity_poly.type
_entity_poly.pdbx_seq_one_letter_code
_entity_poly.pdbx_strand_id
1 'polypeptide(L)'
;MTLKCEPSINVGQISSVEWTFRGRVIKEAGRRTITDSSKGSVLKIEEAILRDIGIYQCTLMGDVLQFRQERDVTGDHIQEAPIIVKWSIGSLALGSNVTENGTSFCHTYEYTQGACGEPTSLTFTCKVDDLNYRRVTTLTISLERFTCKDSVYGNGRQDDISRQQCPTYQVGEKMAKCDNGKWKVVEDTCVIKVIKELLLSSEELQVEDVPGFVGNLSVEVKKINVTQSPHTISTIVEILGNIADVTLEVNQPVIEDVLQTVDEVIGEDSRESWTALNANENNNASSNLLGSMELLSDKIVGTFTFTSETGAILLNRSTFDNSFYANLNSSVVLDIPNTGFRNVSITTITLFTLNNVMPVRSSSSNPNNTDPVNALNAAVVLIRVNETIRNVTLSYTKLNTTLTQDPQCVFWNFKLFDNRGAWDRVGTMLDSTNRGLHIVFALFNSLQGFFILVFGTLFDSKIRSILARKSPTTSTGSNTTRSTSGGISSTGMNWFHRLHVYRVSEAANSGSGGASESFSNI
;
A
#
# COMPACT_ATOMS: atom_id res chain seq x y z
N MET A 1 12.84 -23.69 -8.97
CA MET A 1 13.77 -24.57 -8.22
C MET A 1 13.05 -25.18 -7.00
N THR A 2 13.46 -26.37 -6.57
CA THR A 2 12.95 -26.99 -5.32
C THR A 2 14.10 -27.62 -4.54
N LEU A 3 14.25 -27.21 -3.29
CA LEU A 3 15.27 -27.69 -2.37
C LEU A 3 14.57 -28.50 -1.27
N LYS A 4 15.11 -29.69 -0.97
CA LYS A 4 14.58 -30.62 0.02
C LYS A 4 15.55 -30.75 1.17
N CYS A 5 15.02 -30.65 2.39
CA CYS A 5 15.71 -30.84 3.65
C CYS A 5 15.10 -32.05 4.36
N GLU A 6 15.57 -33.24 3.99
CA GLU A 6 15.11 -34.53 4.50
C GLU A 6 16.32 -35.22 5.18
N PRO A 7 16.31 -35.42 6.51
CA PRO A 7 17.43 -36.03 7.23
C PRO A 7 17.41 -37.57 7.05
N SER A 8 18.57 -38.16 6.80
CA SER A 8 18.74 -39.62 6.73
C SER A 8 18.72 -40.31 8.11
N ILE A 9 18.51 -39.56 9.18
CA ILE A 9 18.57 -39.97 10.59
C ILE A 9 17.28 -39.51 11.26
N ASN A 10 16.76 -40.28 12.22
CA ASN A 10 15.57 -39.89 12.97
C ASN A 10 15.85 -38.66 13.85
N VAL A 11 15.33 -37.50 13.44
CA VAL A 11 15.35 -36.24 14.20
C VAL A 11 14.27 -36.17 15.28
N GLY A 12 13.35 -37.13 15.29
CA GLY A 12 12.16 -37.13 16.15
C GLY A 12 11.07 -36.19 15.64
N GLN A 13 10.25 -35.63 16.54
CA GLN A 13 9.23 -34.65 16.17
C GLN A 13 9.88 -33.29 15.90
N ILE A 14 9.72 -32.80 14.68
CA ILE A 14 10.20 -31.47 14.27
C ILE A 14 9.30 -30.41 14.92
N SER A 15 9.89 -29.51 15.71
CA SER A 15 9.21 -28.40 16.37
C SER A 15 9.27 -27.10 15.57
N SER A 16 10.35 -26.89 14.79
CA SER A 16 10.50 -25.74 13.90
C SER A 16 11.52 -26.02 12.80
N VAL A 17 11.42 -25.24 11.72
CA VAL A 17 12.33 -25.25 10.57
C VAL A 17 12.79 -23.82 10.30
N GLU A 18 14.07 -23.68 9.96
CA GLU A 18 14.63 -22.44 9.46
C GLU A 18 15.39 -22.70 8.16
N TRP A 19 14.97 -22.04 7.08
CA TRP A 19 15.74 -21.99 5.84
C TRP A 19 16.52 -20.68 5.77
N THR A 20 17.75 -20.72 5.29
CA THR A 20 18.53 -19.51 4.99
C THR A 20 19.12 -19.55 3.58
N PHE A 21 19.28 -18.37 2.96
CA PHE A 21 20.00 -18.15 1.69
C PHE A 21 21.08 -17.10 1.92
N ARG A 22 22.32 -17.42 1.54
CA ARG A 22 23.52 -16.60 1.84
C ARG A 22 23.57 -16.12 3.31
N GLY A 23 23.20 -17.01 4.24
CA GLY A 23 23.18 -16.74 5.69
C GLY A 23 21.92 -16.06 6.24
N ARG A 24 20.93 -15.74 5.41
CA ARG A 24 19.72 -14.99 5.80
C ARG A 24 18.47 -15.82 5.85
N VAL A 25 17.69 -15.71 6.92
CA VAL A 25 16.41 -16.42 7.05
C VAL A 25 15.48 -16.10 5.89
N ILE A 26 15.02 -17.14 5.21
CA ILE A 26 14.06 -17.06 4.11
C ILE A 26 12.66 -17.04 4.72
N LYS A 27 11.93 -15.96 4.45
CA LYS A 27 10.49 -15.87 4.74
C LYS A 27 9.68 -16.36 3.54
N GLU A 28 8.48 -16.85 3.80
CA GLU A 28 7.49 -17.12 2.75
C GLU A 28 6.94 -15.79 2.21
N ALA A 29 7.50 -15.36 1.07
CA ALA A 29 7.14 -14.11 0.40
C ALA A 29 7.51 -14.18 -1.09
N GLY A 30 6.76 -13.46 -1.92
CA GLY A 30 7.00 -13.37 -3.35
C GLY A 30 7.06 -14.74 -4.04
N ARG A 31 8.24 -15.09 -4.56
CA ARG A 31 8.50 -16.34 -5.30
C ARG A 31 8.74 -17.56 -4.41
N ARG A 32 8.76 -17.42 -3.08
CA ARG A 32 9.29 -18.42 -2.14
C ARG A 32 8.20 -19.01 -1.26
N THR A 33 8.10 -20.34 -1.24
CA THR A 33 7.15 -21.12 -0.43
C THR A 33 7.90 -22.20 0.33
N ILE A 34 7.58 -22.38 1.61
CA ILE A 34 8.16 -23.41 2.47
C ILE A 34 7.05 -24.40 2.83
N THR A 35 7.34 -25.69 2.78
CA THR A 35 6.36 -26.73 3.12
C THR A 35 7.00 -27.73 4.06
N ASP A 36 6.58 -27.65 5.33
CA ASP A 36 7.07 -28.50 6.40
C ASP A 36 6.25 -29.78 6.54
N SER A 37 6.92 -30.84 7.01
CA SER A 37 6.34 -32.15 7.26
C SER A 37 7.03 -32.81 8.46
N SER A 38 6.44 -33.88 9.00
CA SER A 38 7.08 -34.68 10.06
C SER A 38 8.37 -35.39 9.65
N LYS A 39 8.78 -35.31 8.37
CA LYS A 39 9.99 -35.94 7.83
C LYS A 39 11.04 -34.94 7.31
N GLY A 40 10.80 -33.64 7.49
CA GLY A 40 11.66 -32.59 6.94
C GLY A 40 10.85 -31.50 6.22
N SER A 41 11.56 -30.64 5.49
CA SER A 41 11.00 -29.44 4.86
C SER A 41 11.37 -29.33 3.39
N VAL A 42 10.56 -28.60 2.62
CA VAL A 42 10.78 -28.33 1.21
C VAL A 42 10.66 -26.83 0.95
N LEU A 43 11.73 -26.21 0.47
CA LEU A 43 11.72 -24.84 -0.05
C LEU A 43 11.51 -24.88 -1.57
N LYS A 44 10.44 -24.24 -2.03
CA LYS A 44 10.14 -24.00 -3.44
C LYS A 44 10.44 -22.56 -3.79
N ILE A 45 11.18 -22.35 -4.88
CA ILE A 45 11.38 -21.03 -5.49
C ILE A 45 10.76 -21.09 -6.89
N GLU A 46 9.66 -20.38 -7.09
CA GLU A 46 9.02 -20.20 -8.39
C GLU A 46 9.86 -19.23 -9.24
N GLU A 47 9.86 -19.42 -10.57
CA GLU A 47 10.62 -18.57 -11.51
C GLU A 47 12.06 -18.30 -11.02
N ALA A 48 12.83 -19.38 -10.85
CA ALA A 48 14.20 -19.28 -10.35
C ALA A 48 15.09 -18.57 -11.38
N ILE A 49 15.83 -17.56 -10.92
CA ILE A 49 16.69 -16.68 -11.72
C ILE A 49 18.16 -16.88 -11.35
N LEU A 50 19.08 -16.39 -12.21
CA LEU A 50 20.52 -16.46 -11.97
C LEU A 50 20.97 -15.81 -10.65
N ARG A 51 20.17 -14.92 -10.04
CA ARG A 51 20.47 -14.35 -8.71
C ARG A 51 20.21 -15.33 -7.56
N ASP A 52 19.33 -16.32 -7.74
CA ASP A 52 19.05 -17.35 -6.73
C ASP A 52 20.21 -18.37 -6.59
N ILE A 53 21.32 -18.19 -7.33
CA ILE A 53 22.57 -18.95 -7.22
C ILE A 53 23.27 -18.63 -5.88
N GLY A 54 23.70 -19.65 -5.15
CA GLY A 54 24.49 -19.54 -3.94
C GLY A 54 24.14 -20.54 -2.84
N ILE A 55 24.65 -20.29 -1.65
CA ILE A 55 24.54 -21.21 -0.51
C ILE A 55 23.16 -21.11 0.13
N TYR A 56 22.42 -22.22 0.11
CA TYR A 56 21.22 -22.44 0.92
C TYR A 56 21.54 -23.34 2.09
N GLN A 57 20.86 -23.09 3.21
CA GLN A 57 20.93 -23.93 4.39
C GLN A 57 19.53 -24.18 4.92
N CYS A 58 19.30 -25.38 5.45
CA CYS A 58 18.15 -25.72 6.25
C CYS A 58 18.60 -26.18 7.63
N THR A 59 17.88 -25.74 8.65
CA THR A 59 18.02 -26.17 10.05
C THR A 59 16.68 -26.74 10.51
N LEU A 60 16.63 -28.05 10.80
CA LEU A 60 15.49 -28.70 11.43
C LEU A 60 15.74 -28.79 12.94
N MET A 61 14.83 -28.24 13.74
CA MET A 61 14.84 -28.43 15.20
C MET A 61 13.94 -29.62 15.53
N GLY A 62 14.55 -30.78 15.78
CA GLY A 62 13.88 -31.96 16.31
C GLY A 62 13.99 -32.06 17.83
N ASP A 63 13.04 -32.74 18.47
CA ASP A 63 13.06 -33.04 19.90
C ASP A 63 14.20 -34.00 20.32
N VAL A 64 14.72 -34.81 19.38
CA VAL A 64 15.88 -35.68 19.61
C VAL A 64 17.20 -35.00 19.26
N LEU A 65 17.28 -34.31 18.11
CA LEU A 65 18.49 -33.63 17.66
C LEU A 65 18.21 -32.52 16.64
N GLN A 66 19.11 -31.52 16.60
CA GLN A 66 19.14 -30.49 15.57
C GLN A 66 19.87 -31.02 14.33
N PHE A 67 19.23 -30.95 13.17
CA PHE A 67 19.84 -31.31 11.88
C PHE A 67 20.08 -30.05 11.04
N ARG A 68 21.28 -29.89 10.50
CA ARG A 68 21.65 -28.79 9.59
C ARG A 68 22.15 -29.37 8.28
N GLN A 69 21.56 -28.95 7.17
CA GLN A 69 21.98 -29.29 5.82
C GLN A 69 22.32 -28.00 5.06
N GLU A 70 23.47 -27.99 4.41
CA GLU A 70 23.90 -26.92 3.52
C GLU A 70 23.96 -27.44 2.08
N ARG A 71 23.64 -26.59 1.11
CA ARG A 71 23.69 -26.89 -0.32
C ARG A 71 24.10 -25.64 -1.09
N ASP A 72 25.21 -25.70 -1.79
CA ASP A 72 25.59 -24.69 -2.77
C ASP A 72 24.85 -24.92 -4.09
N VAL A 73 24.08 -23.93 -4.51
CA VAL A 73 23.33 -23.92 -5.77
C VAL A 73 24.12 -23.12 -6.79
N THR A 74 24.98 -23.81 -7.54
CA THR A 74 25.80 -23.22 -8.62
C THR A 74 24.99 -22.98 -9.90
N GLY A 75 25.60 -22.30 -10.89
CA GLY A 75 25.00 -22.08 -12.22
C GLY A 75 24.64 -23.34 -12.99
N ASP A 76 25.17 -24.52 -12.64
CA ASP A 76 24.73 -25.80 -13.24
C ASP A 76 23.37 -26.28 -12.69
N HIS A 77 22.97 -25.79 -11.50
CA HIS A 77 21.67 -26.06 -10.89
C HIS A 77 20.60 -25.04 -11.34
N ILE A 78 21.04 -23.84 -11.78
CA ILE A 78 20.22 -22.78 -12.36
C ILE A 78 20.84 -22.37 -13.70
N GLN A 79 20.71 -23.26 -14.68
CA GLN A 79 21.00 -22.92 -16.07
C GLN A 79 19.77 -22.22 -16.66
N GLU A 80 19.98 -21.18 -17.48
CA GLU A 80 18.94 -20.70 -18.39
C GLU A 80 18.65 -21.82 -19.39
N ALA A 81 17.59 -22.59 -19.11
CA ALA A 81 17.20 -23.69 -19.98
C ALA A 81 16.81 -23.13 -21.36
N PRO A 82 17.23 -23.78 -22.48
CA PRO A 82 16.58 -23.53 -23.76
C PRO A 82 15.11 -23.89 -23.58
N ILE A 83 14.22 -22.90 -23.66
CA ILE A 83 12.79 -23.09 -23.41
C ILE A 83 12.20 -23.85 -24.61
N ILE A 84 12.21 -25.19 -24.54
CA ILE A 84 11.61 -26.03 -25.58
C ILE A 84 10.09 -25.93 -25.43
N VAL A 85 9.48 -25.11 -26.28
CA VAL A 85 8.02 -24.91 -26.32
C VAL A 85 7.36 -25.86 -27.32
N LYS A 86 6.47 -26.71 -26.83
CA LYS A 86 5.60 -27.57 -27.65
C LYS A 86 4.21 -26.98 -27.77
N TRP A 87 3.77 -26.81 -29.01
CA TRP A 87 2.43 -26.36 -29.37
C TRP A 87 1.56 -27.53 -29.82
N SER A 88 0.26 -27.48 -29.50
CA SER A 88 -0.69 -28.53 -29.84
C SER A 88 -2.12 -28.02 -30.00
N ILE A 89 -2.92 -28.64 -30.86
CA ILE A 89 -4.37 -28.41 -31.01
C ILE A 89 -5.09 -29.71 -30.66
N GLY A 90 -5.78 -29.76 -29.52
CA GLY A 90 -6.34 -31.01 -29.00
C GLY A 90 -5.22 -32.06 -28.78
N SER A 91 -5.25 -33.14 -29.56
CA SER A 91 -4.21 -34.19 -29.57
C SER A 91 -3.15 -34.05 -30.68
N LEU A 92 -3.29 -33.08 -31.59
CA LEU A 92 -2.36 -32.86 -32.69
C LEU A 92 -1.19 -31.99 -32.22
N ALA A 93 0.05 -32.45 -32.40
CA ALA A 93 1.24 -31.63 -32.19
C ALA A 93 1.48 -30.70 -33.39
N LEU A 94 1.80 -29.42 -33.12
CA LEU A 94 2.18 -28.45 -34.15
C LEU A 94 3.70 -28.43 -34.32
N GLY A 95 4.16 -28.29 -35.57
CA GLY A 95 5.57 -28.30 -35.93
C GLY A 95 6.33 -27.03 -35.48
N SER A 96 7.65 -27.14 -35.35
CA SER A 96 8.54 -26.13 -34.76
C SER A 96 8.86 -24.94 -35.67
N ASN A 97 7.85 -24.35 -36.33
CA ASN A 97 7.99 -23.02 -36.92
C ASN A 97 7.90 -21.98 -35.79
N VAL A 98 8.99 -21.85 -35.04
CA VAL A 98 9.17 -20.85 -33.98
C VAL A 98 10.15 -19.81 -34.50
N THR A 99 9.72 -18.56 -34.61
CA THR A 99 10.63 -17.45 -34.88
C THR A 99 11.30 -17.04 -33.58
N GLU A 100 12.50 -17.55 -33.36
CA GLU A 100 13.33 -17.24 -32.20
C GLU A 100 13.89 -15.81 -32.33
N ASN A 101 13.23 -14.84 -31.68
CA ASN A 101 13.67 -13.44 -31.66
C ASN A 101 14.29 -13.08 -30.30
N GLY A 102 15.18 -13.96 -29.81
CA GLY A 102 15.99 -13.83 -28.59
C GLY A 102 15.25 -13.84 -27.25
N THR A 103 13.95 -13.51 -27.20
CA THR A 103 13.17 -13.32 -25.95
C THR A 103 11.72 -13.80 -26.02
N SER A 104 11.26 -14.34 -27.15
CA SER A 104 9.88 -14.83 -27.31
C SER A 104 9.79 -16.04 -28.24
N PHE A 105 9.01 -17.04 -27.82
CA PHE A 105 8.78 -18.30 -28.55
C PHE A 105 7.40 -18.25 -29.25
N CYS A 106 7.31 -17.44 -30.31
CA CYS A 106 6.09 -17.28 -31.09
C CYS A 106 5.96 -18.38 -32.15
N HIS A 107 4.81 -19.06 -32.18
CA HIS A 107 4.43 -19.98 -33.25
C HIS A 107 3.28 -19.41 -34.06
N THR A 108 3.49 -19.21 -35.36
CA THR A 108 2.45 -18.77 -36.30
C THR A 108 1.76 -19.98 -36.90
N TYR A 109 0.48 -20.15 -36.58
CA TYR A 109 -0.37 -21.19 -37.17
C TYR A 109 -1.41 -20.56 -38.09
N GLU A 110 -1.33 -20.86 -39.39
CA GLU A 110 -2.34 -20.43 -40.36
C GLU A 110 -3.54 -21.39 -40.32
N TYR A 111 -4.69 -20.89 -39.87
CA TYR A 111 -5.94 -21.63 -39.90
C TYR A 111 -6.79 -21.23 -41.11
N THR A 112 -6.98 -22.15 -42.06
CA THR A 112 -7.95 -21.99 -43.14
C THR A 112 -9.33 -22.43 -42.66
N GLN A 113 -10.27 -21.49 -42.52
CA GLN A 113 -11.66 -21.82 -42.25
C GLN A 113 -12.30 -22.52 -43.45
N GLY A 114 -13.08 -23.58 -43.21
CA GLY A 114 -13.94 -24.21 -44.21
C GLY A 114 -15.17 -23.35 -44.56
N ALA A 115 -16.22 -23.98 -45.08
CA ALA A 115 -17.48 -23.29 -45.33
C ALA A 115 -18.04 -22.63 -44.05
N CYS A 116 -18.64 -21.45 -44.19
CA CYS A 116 -19.31 -20.75 -43.08
C CYS A 116 -20.46 -21.63 -42.54
N GLY A 117 -20.32 -22.11 -41.30
CA GLY A 117 -21.24 -23.04 -40.65
C GLY A 117 -21.25 -22.86 -39.14
N GLU A 118 -21.53 -23.95 -38.41
CA GLU A 118 -21.67 -23.96 -36.96
C GLU A 118 -20.46 -23.37 -36.19
N PRO A 119 -20.68 -22.79 -34.99
CA PRO A 119 -19.62 -22.22 -34.17
C PRO A 119 -18.50 -23.25 -33.92
N THR A 120 -17.27 -22.88 -34.27
CA THR A 120 -16.10 -23.76 -34.14
C THR A 120 -15.18 -23.21 -33.08
N SER A 121 -14.70 -24.07 -32.17
CA SER A 121 -13.74 -23.69 -31.13
C SER A 121 -12.50 -24.58 -31.22
N LEU A 122 -11.32 -23.96 -31.27
CA LEU A 122 -10.03 -24.63 -31.38
C LEU A 122 -9.17 -24.24 -30.18
N THR A 123 -8.83 -25.22 -29.36
CA THR A 123 -8.02 -25.03 -28.16
C THR A 123 -6.55 -25.34 -28.45
N PHE A 124 -5.74 -24.28 -28.50
CA PHE A 124 -4.30 -24.35 -28.62
C PHE A 124 -3.70 -24.48 -27.21
N THR A 125 -2.88 -25.51 -26.99
CA THR A 125 -2.12 -25.71 -25.76
C THR A 125 -0.63 -25.50 -26.04
N CYS A 126 -0.04 -24.57 -25.32
CA CYS A 126 1.40 -24.36 -25.21
C CYS A 126 1.89 -25.03 -23.92
N LYS A 127 2.91 -25.88 -24.03
CA LYS A 127 3.63 -26.46 -22.89
C LYS A 127 5.12 -26.18 -23.05
N VAL A 128 5.78 -25.89 -21.95
CA VAL A 128 7.25 -25.94 -21.89
C VAL A 128 7.63 -27.35 -21.43
N ASP A 129 8.59 -27.99 -22.10
CA ASP A 129 9.13 -29.27 -21.62
C ASP A 129 9.81 -29.10 -20.25
N ASP A 130 9.80 -30.16 -19.44
CA ASP A 130 10.39 -30.25 -18.09
C ASP A 130 9.91 -29.25 -17.03
N LEU A 131 9.02 -28.31 -17.38
CA LEU A 131 8.27 -27.45 -16.46
C LEU A 131 6.79 -27.83 -16.44
N ASN A 132 6.15 -27.73 -15.28
CA ASN A 132 4.68 -27.84 -15.15
C ASN A 132 3.92 -26.63 -15.76
N TYR A 133 4.58 -25.82 -16.59
CA TYR A 133 4.01 -24.65 -17.22
C TYR A 133 3.16 -25.03 -18.44
N ARG A 134 1.86 -24.72 -18.35
CA ARG A 134 0.90 -24.92 -19.44
C ARG A 134 0.06 -23.65 -19.61
N ARG A 135 0.11 -23.05 -20.80
CA ARG A 135 -0.85 -22.02 -21.22
C ARG A 135 -1.79 -22.58 -22.27
N VAL A 136 -3.01 -22.04 -22.27
CA VAL A 136 -4.08 -22.43 -23.20
C VAL A 136 -4.66 -21.17 -23.79
N THR A 137 -4.80 -21.13 -25.11
CA THR A 137 -5.59 -20.11 -25.82
C THR A 137 -6.65 -20.80 -26.67
N THR A 138 -7.80 -20.16 -26.82
CA THR A 138 -8.95 -20.76 -27.52
C THR A 138 -9.41 -19.81 -28.61
N LEU A 139 -9.24 -20.23 -29.87
CA LEU A 139 -9.80 -19.54 -31.02
C LEU A 139 -11.26 -19.97 -31.16
N THR A 140 -12.18 -19.04 -30.95
CA THR A 140 -13.62 -19.28 -31.18
C THR A 140 -14.06 -18.52 -32.42
N ILE A 141 -14.66 -19.22 -33.37
CA ILE A 141 -15.17 -18.68 -34.62
C ILE A 141 -16.69 -18.76 -34.55
N SER A 142 -17.34 -17.61 -34.65
CA SER A 142 -18.78 -17.44 -34.49
C SER A 142 -19.29 -16.35 -35.43
N LEU A 143 -20.56 -16.42 -35.83
CA LEU A 143 -21.27 -15.37 -36.58
C LEU A 143 -21.91 -14.32 -35.65
N GLU A 144 -21.76 -14.49 -34.33
CA GLU A 144 -22.17 -13.51 -33.33
C GLU A 144 -21.45 -12.16 -33.51
N ARG A 145 -22.15 -11.07 -33.21
CA ARG A 145 -21.58 -9.72 -33.32
C ARG A 145 -20.76 -9.39 -32.07
N PHE A 146 -19.56 -8.87 -32.28
CA PHE A 146 -18.78 -8.24 -31.21
C PHE A 146 -19.54 -7.05 -30.63
N THR A 147 -19.70 -7.04 -29.31
CA THR A 147 -20.37 -5.99 -28.54
C THR A 147 -19.35 -4.99 -28.00
N CYS A 148 -18.18 -5.45 -27.54
CA CYS A 148 -17.05 -4.62 -27.16
C CYS A 148 -16.12 -4.37 -28.35
N LYS A 149 -15.62 -3.14 -28.47
CA LYS A 149 -14.59 -2.74 -29.44
C LYS A 149 -13.67 -1.73 -28.77
N ASP A 150 -12.38 -2.02 -28.79
CA ASP A 150 -11.34 -1.18 -28.19
C ASP A 150 -10.00 -1.39 -28.91
N SER A 151 -9.14 -0.37 -28.93
CA SER A 151 -7.85 -0.43 -29.63
C SER A 151 -6.77 -1.22 -28.90
N VAL A 152 -6.90 -1.40 -27.58
CA VAL A 152 -5.97 -2.14 -26.72
C VAL A 152 -6.45 -3.58 -26.54
N TYR A 153 -7.71 -3.77 -26.17
CA TYR A 153 -8.28 -5.10 -25.89
C TYR A 153 -8.90 -5.80 -27.10
N GLY A 154 -9.09 -5.08 -28.22
CA GLY A 154 -9.65 -5.61 -29.46
C GLY A 154 -11.18 -5.67 -29.47
N ASN A 155 -11.71 -6.50 -30.37
CA ASN A 155 -13.14 -6.78 -30.48
C ASN A 155 -13.50 -8.02 -29.63
N GLY A 156 -14.61 -7.96 -28.89
CA GLY A 156 -15.07 -9.06 -28.04
C GLY A 156 -16.58 -9.13 -27.92
N ARG A 157 -17.11 -10.30 -27.60
CA ARG A 157 -18.52 -10.55 -27.25
C ARG A 157 -18.67 -10.47 -25.73
N GLN A 158 -19.92 -10.40 -25.26
CA GLN A 158 -20.22 -10.42 -23.83
C GLN A 158 -19.51 -11.61 -23.14
N ASP A 159 -18.91 -11.33 -21.98
CA ASP A 159 -18.13 -12.26 -21.17
C ASP A 159 -16.78 -12.78 -21.74
N ASP A 160 -16.40 -12.45 -22.98
CA ASP A 160 -15.05 -12.73 -23.49
C ASP A 160 -13.98 -12.02 -22.62
N ILE A 161 -12.80 -12.62 -22.49
CA ILE A 161 -11.66 -12.08 -21.73
C ILE A 161 -10.49 -11.83 -22.69
N SER A 162 -9.98 -10.59 -22.69
CA SER A 162 -8.78 -10.18 -23.44
C SER A 162 -7.62 -9.99 -22.47
N ARG A 163 -6.44 -10.51 -22.85
CA ARG A 163 -5.19 -10.37 -22.10
C ARG A 163 -4.19 -9.61 -22.96
N GLN A 164 -3.58 -8.58 -22.39
CA GLN A 164 -2.60 -7.74 -23.05
C GLN A 164 -1.33 -7.67 -22.20
N GLN A 165 -0.17 -7.62 -22.85
CA GLN A 165 1.08 -7.32 -22.16
C GLN A 165 1.05 -5.88 -21.65
N CYS A 166 1.79 -5.61 -20.58
CA CYS A 166 1.98 -4.24 -20.11
C CYS A 166 2.63 -3.37 -21.20
N PRO A 167 2.39 -2.04 -21.19
CA PRO A 167 3.10 -1.12 -22.07
C PRO A 167 4.62 -1.23 -21.91
N THR A 168 5.35 -0.77 -22.94
CA THR A 168 6.79 -0.50 -22.84
C THR A 168 7.10 0.23 -21.52
N TYR A 169 8.18 -0.16 -20.83
CA TYR A 169 8.58 0.28 -19.46
C TYR A 169 7.88 -0.39 -18.27
N GLN A 170 6.85 -1.21 -18.48
CA GLN A 170 6.20 -2.02 -17.42
C GLN A 170 6.35 -3.52 -17.71
N VAL A 171 6.20 -4.35 -16.67
CA VAL A 171 6.24 -5.82 -16.74
C VAL A 171 5.00 -6.42 -16.07
N GLY A 172 4.46 -7.51 -16.64
CA GLY A 172 3.22 -8.16 -16.22
C GLY A 172 2.18 -8.32 -17.33
N GLU A 173 0.92 -8.55 -16.95
CA GLU A 173 -0.25 -8.70 -17.82
C GLU A 173 -1.42 -7.81 -17.33
N LYS A 174 -2.21 -7.26 -18.28
CA LYS A 174 -3.55 -6.72 -18.01
C LYS A 174 -4.62 -7.64 -18.57
N MET A 175 -5.65 -7.92 -17.78
CA MET A 175 -6.81 -8.70 -18.21
C MET A 175 -8.08 -7.87 -18.11
N ALA A 176 -8.86 -7.82 -19.19
CA ALA A 176 -10.17 -7.19 -19.22
C ALA A 176 -11.24 -8.17 -19.68
N LYS A 177 -12.44 -8.03 -19.13
CA LYS A 177 -13.64 -8.77 -19.51
C LYS A 177 -14.60 -7.84 -20.26
N CYS A 178 -15.16 -8.31 -21.37
CA CYS A 178 -16.18 -7.57 -22.09
C CYS A 178 -17.51 -7.66 -21.32
N ASP A 179 -18.03 -6.50 -20.90
CA ASP A 179 -19.29 -6.41 -20.19
C ASP A 179 -20.11 -5.18 -20.63
N ASN A 180 -21.36 -5.42 -21.05
CA ASN A 180 -22.30 -4.39 -21.49
C ASN A 180 -21.72 -3.48 -22.61
N GLY A 181 -20.97 -4.09 -23.54
CA GLY A 181 -20.37 -3.41 -24.68
C GLY A 181 -19.10 -2.59 -24.38
N LYS A 182 -18.56 -2.68 -23.17
CA LYS A 182 -17.25 -2.10 -22.82
C LYS A 182 -16.32 -3.13 -22.19
N TRP A 183 -15.03 -3.05 -22.50
CA TRP A 183 -14.01 -3.79 -21.76
C TRP A 183 -13.85 -3.18 -20.36
N LYS A 184 -13.98 -4.01 -19.33
CA LYS A 184 -13.71 -3.67 -17.93
C LYS A 184 -12.47 -4.42 -17.48
N VAL A 185 -11.46 -3.71 -16.99
CA VAL A 185 -10.27 -4.33 -16.39
C VAL A 185 -10.70 -5.14 -15.18
N VAL A 186 -10.27 -6.40 -15.13
CA VAL A 186 -10.52 -7.34 -14.03
C VAL A 186 -9.25 -7.54 -13.20
N GLU A 187 -8.09 -7.50 -13.88
CA GLU A 187 -6.78 -7.72 -13.27
C GLU A 187 -5.74 -6.86 -14.01
N ASP A 188 -4.84 -6.22 -13.27
CA ASP A 188 -3.78 -5.38 -13.80
C ASP A 188 -2.54 -5.59 -12.95
N THR A 189 -1.65 -6.49 -13.38
CA THR A 189 -0.42 -6.87 -12.67
C THR A 189 0.78 -6.01 -13.05
N CYS A 190 0.57 -4.91 -13.79
CA CYS A 190 1.66 -4.13 -14.34
C CYS A 190 2.46 -3.36 -13.29
N VAL A 191 3.73 -3.72 -13.16
CA VAL A 191 4.72 -3.05 -12.31
C VAL A 191 5.74 -2.32 -13.19
N ILE A 192 6.16 -1.13 -12.77
CA ILE A 192 7.26 -0.40 -13.42
C ILE A 192 8.55 -1.23 -13.36
N LYS A 193 9.23 -1.41 -14.50
CA LYS A 193 10.38 -2.33 -14.62
C LYS A 193 11.49 -2.04 -13.60
N VAL A 194 11.86 -0.77 -13.40
CA VAL A 194 12.88 -0.34 -12.42
C VAL A 194 12.49 -0.74 -11.00
N ILE A 195 11.23 -0.57 -10.62
CA ILE A 195 10.72 -0.96 -9.30
C ILE A 195 10.73 -2.49 -9.13
N LYS A 196 10.45 -3.27 -10.20
CA LYS A 196 10.57 -4.73 -10.15
C LYS A 196 12.02 -5.21 -9.99
N GLU A 197 12.98 -4.52 -10.59
CA GLU A 197 14.42 -4.80 -10.41
C GLU A 197 14.91 -4.43 -9.01
N LEU A 198 14.40 -3.33 -8.43
CA LEU A 198 14.63 -2.96 -7.04
C LEU A 198 14.00 -3.96 -6.06
N LEU A 199 12.81 -4.51 -6.35
CA LEU A 199 12.22 -5.59 -5.56
C LEU A 199 13.15 -6.80 -5.48
N LEU A 200 13.58 -7.34 -6.62
CA LEU A 200 14.49 -8.48 -6.67
C LEU A 200 15.81 -8.20 -5.92
N SER A 201 16.31 -6.97 -5.99
CA SER A 201 17.50 -6.55 -5.25
C SER A 201 17.24 -6.46 -3.73
N SER A 202 16.04 -6.04 -3.31
CA SER A 202 15.64 -5.99 -1.89
C SER A 202 15.53 -7.38 -1.24
N GLU A 203 15.19 -8.43 -2.01
CA GLU A 203 15.11 -9.81 -1.51
C GLU A 203 16.47 -10.35 -1.01
N GLU A 204 17.58 -9.74 -1.43
CA GLU A 204 18.97 -10.14 -1.15
C GLU A 204 19.78 -9.08 -0.37
N LEU A 205 19.20 -7.91 -0.08
CA LEU A 205 19.86 -6.68 0.39
C LEU A 205 20.62 -6.84 1.71
N GLN A 206 21.97 -6.80 1.73
CA GLN A 206 22.74 -6.95 2.97
C GLN A 206 22.61 -5.74 3.93
N VAL A 207 22.98 -5.90 5.20
CA VAL A 207 22.79 -4.84 6.23
C VAL A 207 23.66 -3.62 5.90
N GLU A 208 24.89 -3.90 5.48
CA GLU A 208 25.88 -2.96 4.97
C GLU A 208 25.45 -2.21 3.69
N ASP A 209 24.58 -2.82 2.87
CA ASP A 209 24.10 -2.25 1.61
C ASP A 209 22.87 -1.34 1.80
N VAL A 210 22.16 -1.44 2.93
CA VAL A 210 20.92 -0.69 3.20
C VAL A 210 21.05 0.81 2.87
N PRO A 211 22.09 1.56 3.32
CA PRO A 211 22.18 2.99 3.06
C PRO A 211 22.27 3.34 1.58
N GLY A 212 23.02 2.57 0.79
CA GLY A 212 23.11 2.76 -0.66
C GLY A 212 21.81 2.40 -1.38
N PHE A 213 21.12 1.36 -0.89
CA PHE A 213 19.87 0.91 -1.47
C PHE A 213 18.71 1.88 -1.25
N VAL A 214 18.53 2.40 -0.03
CA VAL A 214 17.42 3.32 0.27
C VAL A 214 17.56 4.64 -0.49
N GLY A 215 18.77 5.18 -0.62
CA GLY A 215 19.02 6.37 -1.43
C GLY A 215 18.72 6.16 -2.91
N ASN A 216 19.09 5.00 -3.47
CA ASN A 216 18.74 4.66 -4.85
C ASN A 216 17.23 4.48 -5.04
N LEU A 217 16.54 3.83 -4.10
CA LEU A 217 15.08 3.65 -4.12
C LEU A 217 14.36 5.01 -4.09
N SER A 218 14.73 5.88 -3.14
CA SER A 218 14.21 7.25 -2.99
C SER A 218 14.34 8.04 -4.30
N VAL A 219 15.54 8.00 -4.91
CA VAL A 219 15.84 8.70 -6.16
C VAL A 219 15.04 8.16 -7.36
N GLU A 220 14.88 6.84 -7.50
CA GLU A 220 14.13 6.27 -8.63
C GLU A 220 12.62 6.40 -8.48
N VAL A 221 12.08 6.30 -7.26
CA VAL A 221 10.65 6.50 -6.98
C VAL A 221 10.23 7.93 -7.29
N LYS A 222 11.05 8.94 -6.98
CA LYS A 222 10.78 10.36 -7.31
C LYS A 222 10.84 10.70 -8.79
N LYS A 223 11.65 9.98 -9.58
CA LYS A 223 11.78 10.21 -11.03
C LYS A 223 10.58 9.70 -11.83
N ILE A 224 9.86 8.72 -11.30
CA ILE A 224 8.86 7.95 -12.04
C ILE A 224 7.49 8.16 -11.42
N ASN A 225 6.45 8.35 -12.24
CA ASN A 225 5.09 8.45 -11.74
C ASN A 225 4.59 7.07 -11.24
N VAL A 226 4.83 6.78 -9.95
CA VAL A 226 4.39 5.55 -9.28
C VAL A 226 2.94 5.63 -8.78
N THR A 227 2.40 6.84 -8.56
CA THR A 227 1.11 7.06 -7.87
C THR A 227 -0.08 6.48 -8.63
N GLN A 228 0.04 6.34 -9.95
CA GLN A 228 -1.01 5.83 -10.85
C GLN A 228 -1.01 4.30 -11.03
N SER A 229 -0.16 3.55 -10.32
CA SER A 229 -0.08 2.08 -10.41
C SER A 229 -0.28 1.42 -9.04
N PRO A 230 -1.46 0.83 -8.77
CA PRO A 230 -1.73 0.07 -7.54
C PRO A 230 -0.67 -1.00 -7.26
N HIS A 231 -0.35 -1.80 -8.28
CA HIS A 231 0.64 -2.86 -8.15
C HIS A 231 2.05 -2.32 -7.89
N THR A 232 2.49 -1.25 -8.58
CA THR A 232 3.80 -0.63 -8.30
C THR A 232 3.88 -0.10 -6.87
N ILE A 233 2.82 0.56 -6.37
CA ILE A 233 2.75 0.98 -4.96
C ILE A 233 2.90 -0.22 -4.01
N SER A 234 2.15 -1.30 -4.23
CA SER A 234 2.26 -2.50 -3.39
C SER A 234 3.65 -3.14 -3.43
N THR A 235 4.35 -3.08 -4.58
CA THR A 235 5.75 -3.51 -4.70
C THR A 235 6.71 -2.62 -3.93
N ILE A 236 6.51 -1.29 -3.91
CA ILE A 236 7.33 -0.38 -3.10
C ILE A 236 7.13 -0.65 -1.61
N VAL A 237 5.90 -0.96 -1.19
CA VAL A 237 5.60 -1.38 0.19
C VAL A 237 6.32 -2.69 0.56
N GLU A 238 6.36 -3.66 -0.35
CA GLU A 238 7.11 -4.92 -0.15
C GLU A 238 8.63 -4.67 -0.02
N ILE A 239 9.19 -3.77 -0.84
CA ILE A 239 10.57 -3.31 -0.72
C ILE A 239 10.84 -2.66 0.65
N LEU A 240 9.95 -1.78 1.12
CA LEU A 240 10.05 -1.15 2.43
C LEU A 240 9.98 -2.17 3.58
N GLY A 241 9.19 -3.24 3.43
CA GLY A 241 9.16 -4.38 4.36
C GLY A 241 10.50 -5.12 4.41
N ASN A 242 11.08 -5.44 3.25
CA ASN A 242 12.39 -6.08 3.15
C ASN A 242 13.51 -5.22 3.79
N ILE A 243 13.48 -3.89 3.58
CA ILE A 243 14.39 -2.95 4.26
C ILE A 243 14.17 -3.02 5.79
N ALA A 244 12.92 -2.94 6.25
CA ALA A 244 12.58 -2.93 7.66
C ALA A 244 13.00 -4.22 8.39
N ASP A 245 12.89 -5.36 7.73
CA ASP A 245 13.32 -6.66 8.24
C ASP A 245 14.85 -6.77 8.37
N VAL A 246 15.58 -6.34 7.35
CA VAL A 246 17.04 -6.43 7.28
C VAL A 246 17.74 -5.46 8.24
N THR A 247 17.25 -4.23 8.31
CA THR A 247 17.98 -3.14 8.97
C THR A 247 18.13 -3.45 10.46
N LEU A 248 19.32 -3.22 11.03
CA LEU A 248 19.58 -3.40 12.46
C LEU A 248 19.56 -2.07 13.22
N GLU A 249 20.15 -1.02 12.62
CA GLU A 249 20.23 0.33 13.15
C GLU A 249 19.87 1.32 12.03
N VAL A 250 19.08 2.34 12.33
CA VAL A 250 18.62 3.36 11.38
C VAL A 250 19.19 4.71 11.81
N ASN A 251 20.17 5.21 11.05
CA ASN A 251 20.68 6.56 11.22
C ASN A 251 19.83 7.59 10.44
N GLN A 252 20.14 8.88 10.61
CA GLN A 252 19.37 9.97 10.00
C GLN A 252 19.25 9.85 8.47
N PRO A 253 20.33 9.77 7.66
CA PRO A 253 20.21 9.62 6.20
C PRO A 253 19.32 8.44 5.77
N VAL A 254 19.43 7.28 6.44
CA VAL A 254 18.65 6.08 6.10
C VAL A 254 17.15 6.31 6.30
N ILE A 255 16.73 6.91 7.43
CA ILE A 255 15.30 7.19 7.62
C ILE A 255 14.80 8.33 6.74
N GLU A 256 15.64 9.31 6.41
CA GLU A 256 15.28 10.39 5.50
C GLU A 256 14.97 9.84 4.11
N ASP A 257 15.84 9.02 3.52
CA ASP A 257 15.59 8.38 2.22
C ASP A 257 14.36 7.43 2.22
N VAL A 258 14.17 6.68 3.31
CA VAL A 258 12.95 5.88 3.50
C VAL A 258 11.71 6.75 3.53
N LEU A 259 11.68 7.80 4.34
CA LEU A 259 10.50 8.66 4.47
C LEU A 259 10.25 9.49 3.21
N GLN A 260 11.28 9.86 2.46
CA GLN A 260 11.14 10.47 1.13
C GLN A 260 10.49 9.49 0.14
N THR A 261 10.82 8.19 0.21
CA THR A 261 10.13 7.14 -0.57
C THR A 261 8.66 7.01 -0.16
N VAL A 262 8.38 7.08 1.14
CA VAL A 262 7.02 6.99 1.69
C VAL A 262 6.19 8.22 1.31
N ASP A 263 6.78 9.41 1.26
CA ASP A 263 6.11 10.68 0.93
C ASP A 263 5.38 10.60 -0.42
N GLU A 264 6.08 10.11 -1.45
CA GLU A 264 5.53 9.85 -2.79
C GLU A 264 4.38 8.82 -2.76
N VAL A 265 4.54 7.77 -1.95
CA VAL A 265 3.58 6.67 -1.85
C VAL A 265 2.31 7.05 -1.07
N ILE A 266 2.39 8.00 -0.12
CA ILE A 266 1.24 8.48 0.67
C ILE A 266 0.63 9.78 0.12
N GLY A 267 1.19 10.33 -0.96
CA GLY A 267 0.75 11.59 -1.57
C GLY A 267 -0.71 11.57 -2.05
N GLU A 268 -1.30 12.75 -2.21
CA GLU A 268 -2.70 12.92 -2.65
C GLU A 268 -3.02 12.19 -3.96
N ASP A 269 -2.10 12.20 -4.92
CA ASP A 269 -2.25 11.57 -6.24
C ASP A 269 -2.31 10.03 -6.19
N SER A 270 -1.84 9.41 -5.11
CA SER A 270 -1.86 7.95 -4.91
C SER A 270 -3.23 7.42 -4.42
N ARG A 271 -4.15 8.33 -4.04
CA ARG A 271 -5.46 8.02 -3.42
C ARG A 271 -6.27 7.00 -4.22
N GLU A 272 -6.34 7.12 -5.55
CA GLU A 272 -7.10 6.18 -6.38
C GLU A 272 -6.47 4.79 -6.39
N SER A 273 -5.14 4.73 -6.45
CA SER A 273 -4.40 3.46 -6.39
C SER A 273 -4.55 2.75 -5.04
N TRP A 274 -4.49 3.49 -3.93
CA TRP A 274 -4.79 2.96 -2.61
C TRP A 274 -6.25 2.53 -2.45
N THR A 275 -7.19 3.27 -3.05
CA THR A 275 -8.61 2.87 -3.09
C THR A 275 -8.79 1.54 -3.84
N ALA A 276 -8.06 1.33 -4.94
CA ALA A 276 -8.07 0.08 -5.70
C ALA A 276 -7.43 -1.09 -4.91
N LEU A 277 -6.30 -0.86 -4.22
CA LEU A 277 -5.66 -1.87 -3.35
C LEU A 277 -6.59 -2.29 -2.20
N ASN A 278 -7.20 -1.32 -1.53
CA ASN A 278 -8.07 -1.53 -0.37
C ASN A 278 -9.47 -2.09 -0.73
N ALA A 279 -9.87 -2.07 -2.00
CA ALA A 279 -11.12 -2.68 -2.45
C ALA A 279 -11.09 -4.22 -2.35
N ASN A 280 -9.89 -4.82 -2.30
CA ASN A 280 -9.72 -6.23 -1.96
C ASN A 280 -9.49 -6.37 -0.44
N GLU A 281 -10.47 -6.90 0.29
CA GLU A 281 -10.42 -7.04 1.75
C GLU A 281 -9.26 -7.94 2.26
N ASN A 282 -8.75 -8.83 1.41
CA ASN A 282 -7.61 -9.68 1.71
C ASN A 282 -6.26 -8.96 1.54
N ASN A 283 -6.25 -7.77 0.93
CA ASN A 283 -5.04 -6.97 0.78
C ASN A 283 -4.62 -6.37 2.14
N ASN A 284 -3.32 -6.41 2.39
CA ASN A 284 -2.67 -5.89 3.59
C ASN A 284 -1.61 -4.81 3.31
N ALA A 285 -1.45 -4.33 2.07
CA ALA A 285 -0.43 -3.34 1.70
C ALA A 285 -0.40 -2.11 2.64
N SER A 286 -1.56 -1.52 2.99
CA SER A 286 -1.59 -0.37 3.92
C SER A 286 -1.11 -0.73 5.32
N SER A 287 -1.40 -1.96 5.78
CA SER A 287 -0.90 -2.48 7.05
C SER A 287 0.60 -2.77 6.99
N ASN A 288 1.09 -3.33 5.88
CA ASN A 288 2.51 -3.65 5.70
C ASN A 288 3.36 -2.37 5.65
N LEU A 289 2.87 -1.31 4.99
CA LEU A 289 3.53 0.00 5.00
C LEU A 289 3.66 0.54 6.43
N LEU A 290 2.56 0.52 7.18
CA LEU A 290 2.53 1.01 8.55
C LEU A 290 3.40 0.18 9.50
N GLY A 291 3.41 -1.15 9.34
CA GLY A 291 4.28 -2.06 10.09
C GLY A 291 5.77 -1.89 9.74
N SER A 292 6.10 -1.60 8.47
CA SER A 292 7.47 -1.28 8.06
C SER A 292 7.96 0.01 8.73
N MET A 293 7.09 1.02 8.86
CA MET A 293 7.40 2.24 9.58
C MET A 293 7.57 2.01 11.09
N GLU A 294 6.75 1.15 11.70
CA GLU A 294 6.89 0.73 13.10
C GLU A 294 8.26 0.07 13.34
N LEU A 295 8.60 -0.96 12.55
CA LEU A 295 9.85 -1.70 12.65
C LEU A 295 11.10 -0.83 12.43
N LEU A 296 11.05 0.12 11.49
CA LEU A 296 12.16 1.05 11.27
C LEU A 296 12.25 2.11 12.37
N SER A 297 11.12 2.61 12.88
CA SER A 297 11.09 3.63 13.94
C SER A 297 11.73 3.16 15.26
N ASP A 298 11.65 1.86 15.56
CA ASP A 298 12.26 1.25 16.73
C ASP A 298 13.80 1.30 16.68
N LYS A 299 14.34 1.21 15.47
CA LYS A 299 15.76 1.06 15.20
C LYS A 299 16.47 2.42 15.03
N ILE A 300 15.75 3.54 15.15
CA ILE A 300 16.32 4.88 14.93
C ILE A 300 17.26 5.28 16.07
N VAL A 301 18.45 5.76 15.71
CA VAL A 301 19.46 6.29 16.65
C VAL A 301 19.71 7.79 16.45
N GLY A 302 20.28 8.44 17.47
CA GLY A 302 20.55 9.89 17.46
C GLY A 302 19.35 10.76 17.84
N THR A 303 19.47 12.06 17.58
CA THR A 303 18.49 13.13 17.90
C THR A 303 18.46 14.10 16.73
N PHE A 304 17.31 14.21 16.05
CA PHE A 304 17.14 15.03 14.85
C PHE A 304 15.65 15.25 14.53
N THR A 305 15.39 16.17 13.60
CA THR A 305 14.05 16.44 13.05
C THR A 305 14.11 16.40 11.54
N PHE A 306 13.10 15.83 10.90
CA PHE A 306 12.98 15.75 9.45
C PHE A 306 11.55 16.11 9.02
N THR A 307 11.43 16.80 7.90
CA THR A 307 10.16 17.07 7.21
C THR A 307 10.34 16.64 5.76
N SER A 308 9.38 15.90 5.21
CA SER A 308 9.43 15.46 3.82
C SER A 308 9.24 16.61 2.83
N GLU A 309 9.57 16.38 1.55
CA GLU A 309 9.52 17.42 0.52
C GLU A 309 8.12 17.97 0.27
N THR A 310 7.07 17.15 0.34
CA THR A 310 5.68 17.63 0.26
C THR A 310 5.15 18.18 1.59
N GLY A 311 5.86 17.92 2.70
CA GLY A 311 5.40 18.22 4.06
C GLY A 311 4.33 17.27 4.60
N ALA A 312 4.02 16.17 3.89
CA ALA A 312 3.06 15.16 4.37
C ALA A 312 3.59 14.30 5.53
N ILE A 313 4.91 14.34 5.80
CA ILE A 313 5.56 13.61 6.89
C ILE A 313 6.40 14.57 7.76
N LEU A 314 6.24 14.46 9.08
CA LEU A 314 7.10 15.11 10.09
C LEU A 314 7.64 14.07 11.06
N LEU A 315 8.96 13.93 11.13
CA LEU A 315 9.67 13.13 12.13
C LEU A 315 10.39 14.05 13.13
N ASN A 316 10.28 13.71 14.42
CA ASN A 316 11.12 14.25 15.48
C ASN A 316 11.61 13.09 16.34
N ARG A 317 12.93 13.00 16.55
CA ARG A 317 13.54 12.15 17.56
C ARG A 317 14.32 13.01 18.56
N SER A 318 14.00 12.88 19.84
CA SER A 318 14.59 13.67 20.92
C SER A 318 14.68 12.89 22.23
N THR A 319 15.29 13.48 23.26
CA THR A 319 15.31 12.93 24.63
C THR A 319 14.63 13.86 25.62
N PHE A 320 14.07 13.30 26.70
CA PHE A 320 13.40 14.06 27.75
C PHE A 320 13.60 13.49 29.16
N ASP A 321 13.42 14.35 30.15
CA ASP A 321 13.43 14.04 31.58
C ASP A 321 12.04 14.28 32.18
N ASN A 322 11.49 13.26 32.87
CA ASN A 322 10.20 13.25 33.59
C ASN A 322 8.92 13.60 32.79
N SER A 323 8.96 14.48 31.80
CA SER A 323 7.79 14.87 31.01
C SER A 323 8.15 15.32 29.61
N PHE A 324 7.27 15.05 28.65
CA PHE A 324 7.42 15.46 27.26
C PHE A 324 6.15 16.17 26.76
N TYR A 325 6.32 17.28 26.06
CA TYR A 325 5.23 18.01 25.41
C TYR A 325 5.65 18.38 23.99
N ALA A 326 4.82 18.06 23.00
CA ALA A 326 5.04 18.42 21.61
C ALA A 326 3.76 18.88 20.91
N ASN A 327 3.89 19.91 20.08
CA ASN A 327 2.86 20.33 19.13
C ASN A 327 3.31 19.94 17.72
N LEU A 328 2.66 18.92 17.17
CA LEU A 328 2.93 18.32 15.87
C LEU A 328 2.10 19.07 14.81
N ASN A 329 2.68 20.16 14.29
CA ASN A 329 2.13 21.00 13.22
C ASN A 329 0.69 21.53 13.48
N SER A 330 0.39 21.92 14.72
CA SER A 330 -0.94 22.41 15.18
C SER A 330 -2.12 21.44 14.95
N SER A 331 -1.83 20.20 14.54
CA SER A 331 -2.81 19.19 14.19
C SER A 331 -2.93 18.13 15.29
N VAL A 332 -1.82 17.84 15.99
CA VAL A 332 -1.78 16.93 17.13
C VAL A 332 -0.94 17.53 18.24
N VAL A 333 -1.43 17.47 19.48
CA VAL A 333 -0.66 17.79 20.69
C VAL A 333 -0.44 16.48 21.46
N LEU A 334 0.81 16.21 21.81
CA LEU A 334 1.24 15.09 22.63
C LEU A 334 1.75 15.60 23.97
N ASP A 335 1.16 15.10 25.06
CA ASP A 335 1.58 15.37 26.44
C ASP A 335 1.82 14.05 27.19
N ILE A 336 2.97 13.95 27.83
CA ILE A 336 3.41 12.80 28.62
C ILE A 336 3.86 13.35 29.98
N PRO A 337 2.99 13.37 31.00
CA PRO A 337 3.31 13.95 32.29
C PRO A 337 3.85 12.93 33.30
N ASN A 338 4.86 13.34 34.08
CA ASN A 338 5.32 12.68 35.31
C ASN A 338 5.67 11.18 35.16
N THR A 339 6.58 10.86 34.24
CA THR A 339 7.10 9.50 34.02
C THR A 339 8.04 9.03 35.14
N GLY A 340 8.72 9.94 35.83
CA GLY A 340 9.77 9.63 36.81
C GLY A 340 11.09 9.13 36.20
N PHE A 341 11.16 8.96 34.89
CA PHE A 341 12.36 8.53 34.16
C PHE A 341 13.24 9.72 33.75
N ARG A 342 14.49 9.43 33.38
CA ARG A 342 15.46 10.41 32.87
C ARG A 342 16.12 9.91 31.58
N ASN A 343 16.52 10.83 30.71
CA ASN A 343 17.13 10.57 29.41
C ASN A 343 16.33 9.56 28.57
N VAL A 344 15.00 9.68 28.59
CA VAL A 344 14.08 8.86 27.81
C VAL A 344 14.15 9.30 26.36
N SER A 345 14.38 8.38 25.42
CA SER A 345 14.33 8.68 23.99
C SER A 345 12.92 8.49 23.44
N ILE A 346 12.47 9.45 22.63
CA ILE A 346 11.18 9.45 21.98
C ILE A 346 11.34 9.76 20.50
N THR A 347 10.64 9.01 19.67
CA THR A 347 10.46 9.28 18.23
C THR A 347 8.97 9.46 17.96
N THR A 348 8.61 10.57 17.32
CA THR A 348 7.26 10.82 16.78
C THR A 348 7.35 10.93 15.27
N ILE A 349 6.58 10.13 14.53
CA ILE A 349 6.40 10.26 13.08
C ILE A 349 4.94 10.59 12.81
N THR A 350 4.68 11.78 12.29
CA THR A 350 3.34 12.26 11.92
C THR A 350 3.16 12.10 10.42
N LEU A 351 2.07 11.44 10.02
CA LEU A 351 1.71 11.14 8.64
C LEU A 351 0.37 11.84 8.35
N PHE A 352 0.42 13.01 7.71
CA PHE A 352 -0.74 13.89 7.56
C PHE A 352 -1.76 13.39 6.52
N THR A 353 -1.31 12.70 5.48
CA THR A 353 -2.13 12.21 4.35
C THR A 353 -2.50 10.72 4.44
N LEU A 354 -2.22 10.05 5.56
CA LEU A 354 -2.43 8.60 5.67
C LEU A 354 -3.93 8.19 5.66
N ASN A 355 -4.84 9.15 5.77
CA ASN A 355 -6.28 9.00 5.48
C ASN A 355 -6.57 8.64 4.01
N ASN A 356 -5.60 8.79 3.11
CA ASN A 356 -5.69 8.38 1.71
C ASN A 356 -5.31 6.90 1.52
N VAL A 357 -4.56 6.35 2.49
CA VAL A 357 -3.85 5.07 2.41
C VAL A 357 -4.55 3.97 3.21
N MET A 358 -5.03 4.31 4.41
CA MET A 358 -5.56 3.33 5.35
C MET A 358 -7.03 2.98 5.04
N PRO A 359 -7.38 1.68 4.94
CA PRO A 359 -8.78 1.26 4.87
C PRO A 359 -9.47 1.54 6.20
N VAL A 360 -10.78 1.79 6.17
CA VAL A 360 -11.56 2.12 7.39
C VAL A 360 -12.34 0.92 7.96
N ARG A 361 -11.80 -0.29 7.74
CA ARG A 361 -12.26 -1.54 8.35
C ARG A 361 -12.03 -1.52 9.87
N SER A 362 -12.98 -2.05 10.64
CA SER A 362 -12.92 -2.02 12.12
C SER A 362 -13.36 -3.36 12.71
N SER A 363 -12.94 -3.64 13.95
CA SER A 363 -13.39 -4.82 14.73
C SER A 363 -14.91 -4.91 14.93
N SER A 364 -15.65 -3.82 14.68
CA SER A 364 -17.11 -3.72 14.88
C SER A 364 -17.96 -3.68 13.59
N SER A 365 -17.35 -3.71 12.39
CA SER A 365 -18.11 -3.59 11.13
C SER A 365 -18.78 -4.91 10.73
N ASN A 366 -20.11 -4.96 10.84
CA ASN A 366 -20.95 -6.04 10.30
C ASN A 366 -21.09 -5.90 8.76
N PRO A 367 -20.81 -6.93 7.94
CA PRO A 367 -20.82 -6.82 6.48
C PRO A 367 -22.23 -6.64 5.87
N ASN A 368 -23.30 -6.81 6.66
CA ASN A 368 -24.69 -6.80 6.18
C ASN A 368 -25.44 -5.47 6.40
N ASN A 369 -24.84 -4.46 7.05
CA ASN A 369 -25.55 -3.20 7.32
C ASN A 369 -25.12 -2.10 6.35
N THR A 370 -26.09 -1.44 5.72
CA THR A 370 -25.92 -0.18 4.96
C THR A 370 -25.76 1.01 5.91
N ASP A 371 -24.87 0.84 6.89
CA ASP A 371 -24.54 1.82 7.91
C ASP A 371 -23.48 2.82 7.40
N PRO A 372 -23.19 3.88 8.18
CA PRO A 372 -22.23 4.91 7.84
C PRO A 372 -20.86 4.46 7.26
N VAL A 373 -20.43 5.10 6.16
CA VAL A 373 -19.15 4.82 5.43
C VAL A 373 -17.94 5.45 6.12
N ASN A 374 -17.58 4.89 7.27
CA ASN A 374 -16.47 5.28 8.15
C ASN A 374 -15.30 6.01 7.49
N ALA A 375 -14.82 7.11 8.08
CA ALA A 375 -13.75 7.94 7.53
C ALA A 375 -12.63 8.28 8.56
N LEU A 376 -11.39 8.36 8.09
CA LEU A 376 -10.29 8.91 8.88
C LEU A 376 -10.22 10.45 8.70
N ASN A 377 -10.22 11.18 9.82
CA ASN A 377 -10.40 12.64 9.83
C ASN A 377 -9.39 13.36 10.76
N ALA A 378 -8.24 12.72 10.99
CA ALA A 378 -7.09 13.28 11.70
C ALA A 378 -5.81 12.70 11.10
N ALA A 379 -4.67 13.32 11.39
CA ALA A 379 -3.36 12.77 11.05
C ALA A 379 -3.09 11.45 11.80
N VAL A 380 -2.25 10.58 11.24
CA VAL A 380 -1.75 9.38 11.92
C VAL A 380 -0.45 9.73 12.62
N VAL A 381 -0.28 9.31 13.88
CA VAL A 381 0.97 9.50 14.61
C VAL A 381 1.47 8.17 15.15
N LEU A 382 2.69 7.82 14.75
CA LEU A 382 3.49 6.77 15.33
C LEU A 382 4.33 7.38 16.46
N ILE A 383 4.29 6.78 17.64
CA ILE A 383 5.08 7.22 18.81
C ILE A 383 5.86 6.02 19.34
N ARG A 384 7.19 6.08 19.25
CA ARG A 384 8.09 5.10 19.87
C ARG A 384 8.80 5.74 21.04
N VAL A 385 8.79 5.06 22.19
CA VAL A 385 9.53 5.46 23.39
C VAL A 385 10.27 4.24 23.92
N ASN A 386 11.53 4.41 24.35
CA ASN A 386 12.34 3.32 24.90
C ASN A 386 11.99 2.96 26.35
N GLU A 387 10.95 3.56 26.94
CA GLU A 387 10.50 3.32 28.31
C GLU A 387 8.99 3.05 28.38
N THR A 388 8.57 2.29 29.39
CA THR A 388 7.16 1.90 29.55
C THR A 388 6.36 3.02 30.22
N ILE A 389 5.77 3.89 29.41
CA ILE A 389 4.95 5.01 29.86
C ILE A 389 3.52 4.56 30.20
N ARG A 390 3.00 5.08 31.32
CA ARG A 390 1.63 4.82 31.80
C ARG A 390 0.60 5.84 31.29
N ASN A 391 0.96 7.12 31.32
CA ASN A 391 0.05 8.22 31.01
C ASN A 391 0.54 8.93 29.73
N VAL A 392 -0.31 8.91 28.70
CA VAL A 392 -0.11 9.65 27.45
C VAL A 392 -1.43 10.33 27.12
N THR A 393 -1.38 11.63 26.86
CA THR A 393 -2.52 12.41 26.37
C THR A 393 -2.22 12.83 24.94
N LEU A 394 -3.17 12.58 24.04
CA LEU A 394 -3.13 13.11 22.68
C LEU A 394 -4.40 13.93 22.40
N SER A 395 -4.23 15.11 21.83
CA SER A 395 -5.32 16.00 21.41
C SER A 395 -5.21 16.27 19.91
N TYR A 396 -6.30 16.11 19.16
CA TYR A 396 -6.31 16.21 17.70
C TYR A 396 -7.25 17.31 17.20
N THR A 397 -6.79 18.03 16.18
CA THR A 397 -7.62 18.92 15.36
C THR A 397 -8.30 18.10 14.26
N LYS A 398 -9.63 18.22 14.10
CA LYS A 398 -10.39 17.58 13.01
C LYS A 398 -9.94 18.15 11.66
N LEU A 399 -9.56 17.30 10.70
CA LEU A 399 -9.22 17.73 9.32
C LEU A 399 -10.43 18.43 8.66
N ASN A 400 -11.61 17.79 8.73
CA ASN A 400 -12.88 18.38 8.38
C ASN A 400 -13.66 18.80 9.63
N THR A 401 -13.64 20.10 9.90
CA THR A 401 -14.33 20.74 11.04
C THR A 401 -15.84 20.84 10.88
N THR A 402 -16.39 20.60 9.67
CA THR A 402 -17.85 20.60 9.44
C THR A 402 -18.56 19.37 10.00
N LEU A 403 -17.81 18.34 10.42
CA LEU A 403 -18.36 17.12 11.01
C LEU A 403 -18.75 17.35 12.47
N THR A 404 -20.06 17.46 12.69
CA THR A 404 -20.71 17.73 13.99
C THR A 404 -20.77 16.55 14.95
N GLN A 405 -20.51 15.33 14.47
CA GLN A 405 -20.56 14.13 15.30
C GLN A 405 -19.28 13.93 16.12
N ASP A 406 -19.39 13.11 17.17
CA ASP A 406 -18.29 12.81 18.10
C ASP A 406 -17.25 11.86 17.45
N PRO A 407 -15.94 12.17 17.56
CA PRO A 407 -14.88 11.29 17.09
C PRO A 407 -14.78 10.00 17.90
N GLN A 408 -14.00 9.02 17.43
CA GLN A 408 -13.60 7.84 18.19
C GLN A 408 -12.07 7.69 18.22
N CYS A 409 -11.53 7.35 19.39
CA CYS A 409 -10.12 7.01 19.55
C CYS A 409 -9.92 5.57 19.08
N VAL A 410 -9.06 5.36 18.09
CA VAL A 410 -8.71 4.02 17.61
C VAL A 410 -7.19 3.84 17.59
N PHE A 411 -6.76 2.61 17.37
CA PHE A 411 -5.37 2.29 17.07
C PHE A 411 -5.36 1.22 15.98
N TRP A 412 -4.25 1.10 15.25
CA TRP A 412 -4.13 0.04 14.25
C TRP A 412 -3.71 -1.25 14.96
N ASN A 413 -4.64 -2.19 15.08
CA ASN A 413 -4.37 -3.49 15.70
C ASN A 413 -3.99 -4.48 14.60
N PHE A 414 -2.68 -4.65 14.38
CA PHE A 414 -2.12 -5.55 13.35
C PHE A 414 -2.64 -6.99 13.43
N LYS A 415 -3.03 -7.49 14.62
CA LYS A 415 -3.43 -8.90 14.83
C LYS A 415 -4.84 -9.22 14.35
N LEU A 416 -5.66 -8.21 14.06
CA LEU A 416 -7.03 -8.42 13.56
C LEU A 416 -7.03 -8.90 12.10
N PHE A 417 -8.12 -9.55 11.69
CA PHE A 417 -8.34 -10.05 10.33
C PHE A 417 -7.15 -10.90 9.81
N ASP A 418 -6.81 -11.97 10.52
CA ASP A 418 -5.71 -12.90 10.16
C ASP A 418 -4.37 -12.18 9.90
N ASN A 419 -4.00 -11.27 10.80
CA ASN A 419 -2.82 -10.38 10.70
C ASN A 419 -2.86 -9.35 9.55
N ARG A 420 -4.01 -9.10 8.90
CA ARG A 420 -4.18 -8.02 7.91
C ARG A 420 -4.36 -6.64 8.56
N GLY A 421 -4.65 -6.59 9.85
CA GLY A 421 -4.83 -5.37 10.64
C GLY A 421 -6.15 -4.63 10.41
N ALA A 422 -6.65 -3.95 11.45
CA ALA A 422 -7.82 -3.07 11.37
C ALA A 422 -7.83 -2.01 12.48
N TRP A 423 -8.72 -1.02 12.35
CA TRP A 423 -8.98 -0.06 13.42
C TRP A 423 -9.72 -0.71 14.57
N ASP A 424 -9.03 -0.82 15.70
CA ASP A 424 -9.61 -1.31 16.93
C ASP A 424 -9.90 -0.15 17.89
N ARG A 425 -10.96 -0.29 18.68
CA ARG A 425 -11.38 0.77 19.59
C ARG A 425 -10.52 0.72 20.84
N VAL A 426 -9.85 1.83 21.14
CA VAL A 426 -9.44 2.09 22.52
C VAL A 426 -10.71 2.15 23.36
N GLY A 427 -10.67 1.61 24.59
CA GLY A 427 -11.80 1.62 25.51
C GLY A 427 -12.50 2.98 25.51
N THR A 428 -13.83 2.94 25.32
CA THR A 428 -14.72 4.08 25.04
C THR A 428 -14.23 5.42 25.58
N MET A 429 -14.21 6.45 24.71
CA MET A 429 -14.21 7.85 25.15
C MET A 429 -15.25 8.00 26.25
N LEU A 430 -14.77 8.25 27.47
CA LEU A 430 -15.58 8.57 28.62
C LEU A 430 -14.91 9.75 29.30
N ASP A 431 -15.77 10.61 29.83
CA ASP A 431 -15.47 11.90 30.45
C ASP A 431 -14.17 11.94 31.27
N SER A 432 -13.46 13.08 31.22
CA SER A 432 -12.09 13.28 31.73
C SER A 432 -11.96 13.20 33.26
N THR A 433 -13.03 12.81 33.93
CA THR A 433 -13.20 12.73 35.38
C THR A 433 -12.92 11.33 35.94
N ASN A 434 -12.96 10.25 35.14
CA ASN A 434 -12.86 8.88 35.66
C ASN A 434 -11.42 8.31 35.70
N ARG A 435 -10.68 8.70 36.73
CA ARG A 435 -9.29 8.27 37.00
C ARG A 435 -9.08 6.74 37.06
N GLY A 436 -10.11 5.96 37.40
CA GLY A 436 -10.03 4.50 37.47
C GLY A 436 -9.83 3.84 36.10
N LEU A 437 -10.51 4.35 35.06
CA LEU A 437 -10.40 3.83 33.70
C LEU A 437 -9.06 4.20 33.05
N HIS A 438 -8.51 5.39 33.36
CA HIS A 438 -7.14 5.75 32.96
C HIS A 438 -6.08 4.80 33.52
N ILE A 439 -6.26 4.30 34.76
CA ILE A 439 -5.34 3.33 35.37
C ILE A 439 -5.43 1.96 34.66
N VAL A 440 -6.63 1.52 34.29
CA VAL A 440 -6.82 0.27 33.52
C VAL A 440 -6.25 0.39 32.10
N PHE A 441 -6.45 1.54 31.44
CA PHE A 441 -5.81 1.90 30.17
C PHE A 441 -4.28 1.82 30.28
N ALA A 442 -3.69 2.49 31.27
CA ALA A 442 -2.25 2.46 31.53
C ALA A 442 -1.70 1.04 31.75
N LEU A 443 -2.45 0.17 32.45
CA LEU A 443 -2.05 -1.22 32.72
C LEU A 443 -2.04 -2.08 31.45
N PHE A 444 -3.07 -2.00 30.60
CA PHE A 444 -3.06 -2.74 29.33
C PHE A 444 -2.04 -2.18 28.32
N ASN A 445 -1.83 -0.86 28.28
CA ASN A 445 -0.79 -0.22 27.48
C ASN A 445 0.63 -0.66 27.90
N SER A 446 0.87 -0.83 29.20
CA SER A 446 2.19 -1.21 29.73
C SER A 446 2.66 -2.62 29.33
N LEU A 447 1.77 -3.44 28.76
CA LEU A 447 2.11 -4.79 28.28
C LEU A 447 2.44 -4.87 26.78
N GLN A 448 2.23 -3.81 25.98
CA GLN A 448 2.35 -3.90 24.52
C GLN A 448 3.47 -3.04 23.92
N GLY A 449 3.94 -1.97 24.57
CA GLY A 449 5.18 -1.27 24.20
C GLY A 449 5.21 -0.48 22.89
N PHE A 450 4.14 -0.49 22.08
CA PHE A 450 4.06 0.23 20.81
C PHE A 450 2.83 1.17 20.78
N PHE A 451 2.96 2.34 20.16
CA PHE A 451 1.86 3.28 19.96
C PHE A 451 1.76 3.71 18.50
N ILE A 452 0.73 3.21 17.80
CA ILE A 452 0.19 3.85 16.60
C ILE A 452 -1.23 4.29 16.93
N LEU A 453 -1.33 5.49 17.51
CA LEU A 453 -2.58 6.05 17.99
C LEU A 453 -3.19 6.94 16.91
N VAL A 454 -4.44 6.65 16.53
CA VAL A 454 -5.09 7.24 15.36
C VAL A 454 -6.52 7.60 15.70
N PHE A 455 -6.92 8.83 15.43
CA PHE A 455 -8.20 9.35 15.87
C PHE A 455 -9.08 9.55 14.63
N GLY A 456 -10.15 8.75 14.54
CA GLY A 456 -10.99 8.63 13.36
C GLY A 456 -12.44 9.02 13.63
N THR A 457 -13.16 9.47 12.60
CA THR A 457 -14.58 9.82 12.69
C THR A 457 -15.40 8.94 11.74
N LEU A 458 -15.86 7.81 12.27
CA LEU A 458 -16.59 6.76 11.57
C LEU A 458 -17.99 7.26 11.07
N PHE A 459 -18.15 7.87 9.88
CA PHE A 459 -19.42 8.53 9.43
C PHE A 459 -19.90 8.38 7.96
N ASP A 460 -21.08 8.91 7.65
CA ASP A 460 -22.09 8.28 6.76
C ASP A 460 -21.95 8.38 5.22
N SER A 461 -22.46 7.33 4.56
CA SER A 461 -22.71 7.17 3.11
C SER A 461 -23.26 8.41 2.40
N LYS A 462 -24.07 9.23 3.08
CA LYS A 462 -24.58 10.52 2.58
C LYS A 462 -23.47 11.47 2.13
N ILE A 463 -22.29 11.45 2.74
CA ILE A 463 -21.17 12.34 2.41
C ILE A 463 -20.57 12.01 1.03
N ARG A 464 -20.59 10.75 0.57
CA ARG A 464 -20.11 10.35 -0.76
C ARG A 464 -20.86 11.07 -1.89
N SER A 465 -22.15 11.35 -1.68
CA SER A 465 -22.99 12.11 -2.62
C SER A 465 -22.65 13.60 -2.71
N ILE A 466 -22.03 14.16 -1.66
CA ILE A 466 -21.66 15.58 -1.56
C ILE A 466 -20.25 15.80 -2.12
N LEU A 467 -19.31 14.89 -1.82
CA LEU A 467 -17.95 14.93 -2.37
C LEU A 467 -17.93 14.74 -3.89
N ALA A 468 -18.70 13.78 -4.42
CA ALA A 468 -18.80 13.53 -5.87
C ALA A 468 -19.42 14.70 -6.67
N ARG A 469 -20.02 15.69 -6.00
CA ARG A 469 -20.73 16.82 -6.65
C ARG A 469 -19.89 18.09 -6.78
N LYS A 470 -18.65 18.11 -6.26
CA LYS A 470 -17.71 19.22 -6.41
C LYS A 470 -16.64 18.94 -7.47
N SER A 471 -17.03 19.02 -8.74
CA SER A 471 -16.11 19.28 -9.84
C SER A 471 -16.78 20.20 -10.87
N PRO A 472 -16.38 21.49 -10.96
CA PRO A 472 -16.68 22.33 -12.10
C PRO A 472 -15.61 22.13 -13.18
N THR A 473 -16.00 21.57 -14.31
CA THR A 473 -15.20 21.60 -15.54
C THR A 473 -14.98 23.04 -16.01
N THR A 474 -13.73 23.48 -16.12
CA THR A 474 -13.38 24.70 -16.88
C THR A 474 -12.46 24.35 -18.04
N SER A 475 -13.04 24.25 -19.24
CA SER A 475 -12.31 24.19 -20.50
C SER A 475 -11.80 25.58 -20.89
N THR A 476 -10.49 25.82 -20.78
CA THR A 476 -9.87 27.07 -21.27
C THR A 476 -9.55 26.93 -22.75
N GLY A 477 -10.49 27.30 -23.61
CA GLY A 477 -10.22 27.56 -25.02
C GLY A 477 -9.42 28.85 -25.18
N SER A 478 -8.24 28.77 -25.77
CA SER A 478 -7.37 29.93 -26.00
C SER A 478 -7.98 30.90 -27.01
N ASN A 479 -7.95 32.20 -26.71
CA ASN A 479 -8.06 33.25 -27.73
C ASN A 479 -7.02 34.36 -27.48
N THR A 480 -6.28 34.66 -28.55
CA THR A 480 -5.14 35.59 -28.55
C THR A 480 -5.58 37.05 -28.53
N THR A 481 -4.93 37.88 -27.70
CA THR A 481 -5.06 39.33 -27.75
C THR A 481 -4.31 39.95 -28.93
N ARG A 482 -4.99 40.74 -29.77
CA ARG A 482 -4.39 41.97 -30.32
C ARG A 482 -5.46 43.02 -30.63
N SER A 483 -5.24 44.22 -30.11
CA SER A 483 -6.10 45.40 -30.20
C SER A 483 -5.95 46.16 -31.52
N THR A 484 -6.97 46.95 -31.91
CA THR A 484 -6.87 48.43 -32.04
C THR A 484 -8.22 49.14 -32.26
N SER A 485 -8.44 50.20 -31.47
CA SER A 485 -9.12 51.48 -31.77
C SER A 485 -10.53 51.55 -32.40
N GLY A 486 -11.42 52.32 -31.75
CA GLY A 486 -12.27 53.30 -32.47
C GLY A 486 -13.71 53.54 -31.98
N GLY A 487 -13.93 54.62 -31.21
CA GLY A 487 -15.05 55.53 -31.49
C GLY A 487 -16.40 55.43 -30.74
N ILE A 488 -16.56 56.27 -29.70
CA ILE A 488 -17.68 57.24 -29.51
C ILE A 488 -19.14 56.72 -29.35
N SER A 489 -19.61 56.82 -28.09
CA SER A 489 -20.90 57.39 -27.61
C SER A 489 -22.25 57.15 -28.32
N SER A 490 -23.27 56.78 -27.53
CA SER A 490 -24.35 57.73 -27.15
C SER A 490 -25.36 57.19 -26.11
N THR A 491 -25.89 58.12 -25.30
CA THR A 491 -27.15 58.17 -24.51
C THR A 491 -28.16 56.99 -24.63
N GLY A 492 -28.85 56.52 -23.59
CA GLY A 492 -29.01 57.00 -22.21
C GLY A 492 -30.25 57.89 -21.97
N MET A 493 -31.37 57.33 -21.49
CA MET A 493 -32.40 58.06 -20.72
C MET A 493 -33.27 57.13 -19.84
N ASN A 494 -33.68 57.62 -18.66
CA ASN A 494 -34.48 56.95 -17.62
C ASN A 494 -36.01 57.04 -17.84
N TRP A 495 -36.79 56.31 -17.02
CA TRP A 495 -38.05 56.66 -16.31
C TRP A 495 -38.69 55.37 -15.72
N PHE A 496 -39.43 55.28 -14.59
CA PHE A 496 -39.63 56.10 -13.38
C PHE A 496 -40.40 55.28 -12.30
N HIS A 497 -40.08 55.45 -10.99
CA HIS A 497 -41.00 55.39 -9.80
C HIS A 497 -41.83 54.09 -9.45
N ARG A 498 -42.32 53.82 -8.21
CA ARG A 498 -42.34 54.49 -6.88
C ARG A 498 -42.71 53.53 -5.70
N LEU A 499 -42.11 53.76 -4.50
CA LEU A 499 -42.63 53.69 -3.09
C LEU A 499 -43.57 52.53 -2.60
N HIS A 500 -43.40 51.98 -1.38
CA HIS A 500 -43.59 52.60 -0.05
C HIS A 500 -42.62 52.00 1.02
N VAL A 501 -41.79 52.77 1.75
CA VAL A 501 -41.92 53.26 3.17
C VAL A 501 -42.50 52.24 4.21
N TYR A 502 -42.03 52.14 5.48
CA TYR A 502 -41.60 53.20 6.43
C TYR A 502 -40.32 52.89 7.32
N ARG A 503 -40.26 53.44 8.54
CA ARG A 503 -39.18 53.60 9.57
C ARG A 503 -39.45 52.73 10.85
N VAL A 504 -38.57 52.52 11.84
CA VAL A 504 -37.99 53.47 12.84
C VAL A 504 -36.70 52.93 13.53
N SER A 505 -35.81 53.88 13.84
CA SER A 505 -34.70 54.07 14.81
C SER A 505 -34.65 53.24 16.13
N GLU A 506 -33.61 53.22 16.99
CA GLU A 506 -32.37 54.06 17.16
C GLU A 506 -31.32 53.41 18.13
N ALA A 507 -30.04 53.87 18.09
CA ALA A 507 -29.04 53.97 19.20
C ALA A 507 -28.61 52.72 20.05
N ALA A 508 -27.38 52.56 20.59
CA ALA A 508 -26.07 53.23 20.46
C ALA A 508 -24.93 52.34 21.06
N ASN A 509 -23.65 52.74 20.87
CA ASN A 509 -22.42 52.53 21.70
C ASN A 509 -22.37 51.40 22.78
N SER A 510 -21.25 50.70 23.04
CA SER A 510 -19.82 50.95 22.80
C SER A 510 -18.97 49.73 23.23
N GLY A 511 -17.67 49.72 22.92
CA GLY A 511 -16.67 49.43 23.96
C GLY A 511 -15.72 48.27 23.72
N SER A 512 -14.47 48.46 24.15
CA SER A 512 -13.35 47.51 24.09
C SER A 512 -13.35 46.49 25.24
N GLY A 513 -12.68 45.36 25.05
CA GLY A 513 -12.14 44.58 26.16
C GLY A 513 -11.85 43.13 25.79
N GLY A 514 -10.57 42.76 25.75
CA GLY A 514 -10.17 41.36 25.81
C GLY A 514 -9.94 40.94 27.25
N ALA A 515 -10.34 39.72 27.61
CA ALA A 515 -9.86 39.03 28.80
C ALA A 515 -9.93 37.52 28.56
N SER A 516 -8.89 36.80 28.99
CA SER A 516 -8.91 35.36 29.18
C SER A 516 -9.73 35.02 30.43
N GLU A 517 -10.57 33.99 30.37
CA GLU A 517 -11.16 33.41 31.58
C GLU A 517 -10.92 31.90 31.64
N SER A 518 -10.01 31.54 32.53
CA SER A 518 -9.84 30.20 33.10
C SER A 518 -10.54 30.17 34.45
N PHE A 519 -11.31 29.13 34.75
CA PHE A 519 -11.87 28.91 36.09
C PHE A 519 -11.65 27.50 36.60
N SER A 520 -11.44 27.40 37.91
CA SER A 520 -11.19 26.18 38.67
C SER A 520 -12.08 26.15 39.92
N ASN A 521 -12.03 25.03 40.64
CA ASN A 521 -12.78 24.67 41.85
C ASN A 521 -14.18 24.07 41.55
N ILE A 522 -14.62 23.03 42.26
CA ILE A 522 -14.13 22.44 43.52
C ILE A 522 -13.75 20.97 43.33
#